data_AF-A0A1B6JZP5-F1
#
_entry.id   AF-A0A1B6JZP5-F1
#
_cell.length_a   1.000
_cell.length_b   1.000
_cell.length_c   1.000
_cell.angle_alpha   90.00
_cell.angle_beta   90.00
_cell.angle_gamma   90.00
#
_symmetry.space_group_name_H-M   'P 1'
#
loop_
_entity.id
_entity.type
_entity.pdbx_description
1 polymer ?
#
loop_
_entity_poly.entity_id
_entity_poly.type
_entity_poly.pdbx_seq_one_letter_code
_entity_poly.pdbx_strand_id
1 'polypeptide(L)'
;IRAHYPEVPIVAVENFLVDLSPDKWYDVGAIVLSDIVRGLTLESFTQMTPVPSAIVAMAQEETPADYLTSAQGFKIPIGSLMASNLHVHPSEWHQAMTGVSRREMILLAARSLVNIYKNSLL
;
A
#
# COMPACT_ATOMS: atom_id res chain seq x y z
N ILE A 1 -17.80 -28.02 -4.43
CA ILE A 1 -16.77 -27.40 -5.31
C ILE A 1 -15.48 -27.38 -4.50
N ARG A 2 -14.47 -28.19 -4.84
CA ARG A 2 -13.14 -28.09 -4.20
C ARG A 2 -12.46 -26.87 -4.81
N ALA A 3 -12.15 -25.87 -4.00
CA ALA A 3 -11.32 -24.76 -4.45
C ALA A 3 -9.92 -25.31 -4.77
N HIS A 4 -9.48 -25.20 -6.02
CA HIS A 4 -8.10 -25.46 -6.38
C HIS A 4 -7.27 -24.27 -5.90
N TYR A 5 -6.64 -24.41 -4.73
CA TYR A 5 -5.66 -23.45 -4.27
C TYR A 5 -4.38 -23.59 -5.10
N PRO A 6 -3.72 -22.48 -5.46
CA PRO A 6 -2.46 -22.54 -6.17
C PRO A 6 -1.40 -23.21 -5.29
N GLU A 7 -0.61 -24.08 -5.90
CA GLU A 7 0.49 -24.80 -5.24
C GLU A 7 1.76 -23.93 -5.10
N VAL A 8 1.68 -22.67 -5.52
CA VAL A 8 2.77 -21.69 -5.45
C VAL A 8 2.37 -20.52 -4.55
N PRO A 9 3.34 -19.85 -3.90
CA PRO A 9 3.06 -18.65 -3.13
C PRO A 9 2.37 -17.58 -3.96
N ILE A 10 1.32 -16.98 -3.40
CA ILE A 10 0.61 -15.82 -3.98
C ILE A 10 1.18 -14.56 -3.33
N VAL A 11 1.36 -13.50 -4.11
CA VAL A 11 1.75 -12.18 -3.61
C VAL A 11 0.68 -11.16 -3.95
N ALA A 12 0.30 -10.35 -2.96
CA ALA A 12 -0.56 -9.19 -3.11
C ALA A 12 0.20 -7.92 -2.72
N VAL A 13 -0.15 -6.80 -3.35
CA VAL A 13 0.37 -5.47 -3.00
C VAL A 13 -0.81 -4.53 -2.86
N GLU A 14 -0.97 -3.95 -1.67
CA GLU A 14 -2.05 -3.02 -1.36
C GLU A 14 -1.50 -1.78 -0.64
N ASN A 15 -2.01 -0.60 -0.98
CA ASN A 15 -1.60 0.65 -0.35
C ASN A 15 -2.61 1.05 0.73
N PHE A 16 -2.13 1.55 1.86
CA PHE A 16 -2.96 2.11 2.92
C PHE A 16 -2.35 3.40 3.46
N LEU A 17 -3.20 4.21 4.08
CA LEU A 17 -2.81 5.43 4.75
C LEU A 17 -2.69 5.17 6.26
N VAL A 18 -1.62 5.68 6.88
CA VAL A 18 -1.40 5.58 8.34
C VAL A 18 -1.03 6.94 8.93
N ASP A 19 -1.55 7.24 10.11
CA ASP A 19 -1.12 8.33 10.97
C ASP A 19 -0.12 7.83 12.02
N LEU A 20 1.08 8.41 12.08
CA LEU A 20 2.11 7.98 13.04
C LEU A 20 2.31 8.97 14.18
N SER A 21 1.83 10.20 14.00
CA SER A 21 1.81 11.24 15.01
C SER A 21 0.74 12.26 14.61
N PRO A 22 0.30 13.15 15.52
CA PRO A 22 -0.71 14.15 15.21
C PRO A 22 -0.36 14.90 13.93
N ASP A 23 -1.31 14.90 12.99
CA ASP A 23 -1.20 15.53 11.66
C ASP A 23 -0.03 15.07 10.79
N LYS A 24 0.48 13.84 10.99
CA LYS A 24 1.48 13.24 10.09
C LYS A 24 0.99 11.93 9.50
N TRP A 25 0.61 12.02 8.22
CA TRP A 25 0.08 10.93 7.43
C TRP A 25 1.11 10.38 6.46
N TYR A 26 1.03 9.08 6.21
CA TYR A 26 1.94 8.38 5.32
C TYR A 26 1.18 7.35 4.48
N ASP A 27 1.49 7.29 3.19
CA ASP A 27 1.14 6.18 2.32
C ASP A 27 2.18 5.06 2.49
N VAL A 28 1.69 3.83 2.60
CA VAL A 28 2.51 2.62 2.76
C VAL A 28 1.94 1.51 1.89
N GLY A 29 2.78 0.87 1.08
CA GLY A 29 2.44 -0.36 0.38
C GLY A 29 2.72 -1.58 1.25
N ALA A 30 1.69 -2.33 1.63
CA ALA A 30 1.81 -3.67 2.17
C ALA A 30 2.05 -4.66 1.03
N ILE A 31 3.06 -5.52 1.18
CA ILE A 31 3.32 -6.65 0.31
C ILE A 31 3.10 -7.90 1.13
N VAL A 32 2.09 -8.69 0.77
CA VAL A 32 1.68 -9.89 1.52
C VAL A 32 1.96 -11.11 0.66
N LEU A 33 2.72 -12.05 1.20
CA LEU A 33 2.96 -13.36 0.61
C LEU A 33 2.16 -14.42 1.38
N SER A 34 1.37 -15.20 0.67
CA SER A 34 0.64 -16.35 1.23
C SER A 34 1.09 -17.63 0.55
N ASP A 35 1.65 -18.55 1.32
CA ASP A 35 1.90 -19.93 0.93
C ASP A 35 0.98 -20.85 1.74
N ILE A 36 -0.16 -21.19 1.15
CA ILE A 36 -1.21 -21.99 1.78
C ILE A 36 -0.74 -23.43 2.01
N VAL A 37 0.12 -23.97 1.13
CA VAL A 37 0.67 -25.33 1.27
C VAL A 37 1.52 -25.44 2.52
N ARG A 38 2.24 -24.36 2.87
CA ARG A 38 3.11 -24.29 4.06
C ARG A 38 2.45 -23.62 5.26
N GLY A 39 1.21 -23.14 5.14
CA GLY A 39 0.52 -22.41 6.20
C GLY A 39 1.20 -21.08 6.57
N LEU A 40 1.93 -20.47 5.64
CA LEU A 40 2.67 -19.23 5.86
C LEU A 40 1.91 -18.02 5.29
N THR A 41 1.79 -16.98 6.10
CA THR A 41 1.41 -15.64 5.65
C THR A 41 2.42 -14.66 6.21
N LEU A 42 3.13 -13.97 5.32
CA LEU A 42 4.21 -13.06 5.65
C LEU A 42 3.94 -11.72 4.99
N GLU A 43 4.39 -10.66 5.63
CA GLU A 43 4.23 -9.31 5.12
C GLU A 43 5.51 -8.49 5.25
N SER A 44 5.65 -7.53 4.34
CA SER A 44 6.65 -6.48 4.42
C SER A 44 6.04 -5.19 3.87
N PHE A 45 6.64 -4.06 4.20
CA PHE A 45 6.11 -2.75 3.88
C PHE A 45 7.11 -1.96 3.05
N THR A 46 6.61 -1.16 2.11
CA THR A 46 7.43 -0.15 1.45
C THR A 46 7.89 0.91 2.45
N GLN A 47 8.90 1.70 2.08
CA GLN A 47 9.17 2.95 2.78
C GLN A 47 7.89 3.81 2.81
N MET A 48 7.69 4.51 3.92
CA MET A 48 6.58 5.45 4.12
C MET A 48 6.77 6.68 3.24
N THR A 49 5.71 7.08 2.52
CA THR A 49 5.70 8.33 1.76
C THR A 49 4.83 9.37 2.46
N PRO A 50 5.35 10.53 2.85
CA PRO A 50 4.57 11.53 3.55
C PRO A 50 3.43 12.05 2.68
N VAL A 51 2.23 12.15 3.27
CA VAL A 51 1.03 12.71 2.64
C VAL A 51 0.64 13.96 3.42
N PRO A 52 0.52 15.15 2.78
CA PRO A 52 0.10 16.36 3.47
C PRO A 52 -1.30 16.21 4.09
N SER A 53 -1.49 16.69 5.32
CA SER A 53 -2.78 16.61 6.01
C SER A 53 -3.91 17.29 5.25
N ALA A 54 -3.61 18.35 4.47
CA ALA A 54 -4.59 18.98 3.59
C ALA A 54 -5.12 18.02 2.50
N ILE A 55 -4.29 17.12 1.99
CA ILE A 55 -4.70 16.09 1.01
C ILE A 55 -5.62 15.06 1.67
N VAL A 56 -5.31 14.67 2.90
CA VAL A 56 -6.14 13.74 3.68
C VAL A 56 -7.48 14.37 4.03
N ALA A 57 -7.49 15.64 4.46
CA ALA A 57 -8.71 16.40 4.73
C ALA A 57 -9.60 16.50 3.48
N MET A 58 -9.02 16.81 2.32
CA MET A 58 -9.77 16.79 1.05
C MET A 58 -10.36 15.40 0.75
N ALA A 59 -9.62 14.32 0.97
CA ALA A 59 -10.14 12.96 0.78
C ALA A 59 -11.31 12.64 1.72
N GLN A 60 -11.24 13.12 2.96
CA GLN A 60 -12.31 12.97 3.96
C GLN A 60 -13.55 13.77 3.58
N GLU A 61 -13.39 15.04 3.19
CA GLU A 61 -14.50 15.91 2.74
C GLU A 61 -15.20 15.36 1.50
N GLU A 62 -14.45 14.79 0.57
CA GLU A 62 -14.98 14.17 -0.64
C GLU A 62 -15.58 12.78 -0.40
N THR A 63 -15.47 12.22 0.80
CA THR A 63 -16.04 10.92 1.16
C THR A 63 -17.40 11.13 1.85
N PRO A 64 -18.53 10.82 1.17
CA PRO A 64 -19.85 11.00 1.73
C PRO A 64 -20.09 10.13 2.97
N ALA A 65 -20.92 10.60 3.89
CA ALA A 65 -21.27 9.85 5.10
C ALA A 65 -21.99 8.52 4.80
N ASP A 66 -22.68 8.42 3.65
CA ASP A 66 -23.37 7.22 3.18
C ASP A 66 -22.48 6.30 2.31
N TYR A 67 -21.17 6.59 2.21
CA TYR A 67 -20.24 5.73 1.51
C TYR A 67 -20.10 4.37 2.21
N LEU A 68 -20.66 3.34 1.57
CA LEU A 68 -20.83 1.98 2.12
C LEU A 68 -19.54 1.33 2.62
N THR A 69 -18.40 1.69 2.03
CA THR A 69 -17.07 1.12 2.32
C THR A 69 -16.14 2.14 2.97
N SER A 70 -16.69 3.15 3.66
CA SER A 70 -15.90 4.17 4.39
C SER A 70 -14.93 3.59 5.43
N ALA A 71 -15.27 2.44 6.02
CA ALA A 71 -14.38 1.70 6.91
C ALA A 71 -13.16 1.09 6.20
N GLN A 72 -13.20 0.93 4.87
CA GLN A 72 -12.14 0.33 4.05
C GLN A 72 -11.29 1.39 3.35
N GLY A 73 -11.71 2.66 3.34
CA GLY A 73 -10.96 3.76 2.75
C GLY A 73 -11.84 4.93 2.30
N PHE A 74 -11.18 5.93 1.72
CA PHE A 74 -11.84 7.10 1.15
C PHE A 74 -12.46 6.81 -0.22
N LYS A 75 -13.43 7.63 -0.62
CA LYS A 75 -14.04 7.55 -1.96
C LYS A 75 -13.03 7.88 -3.06
N ILE A 76 -12.16 8.88 -2.82
CA ILE A 76 -11.11 9.28 -3.75
C ILE A 76 -9.77 8.72 -3.25
N PRO A 77 -9.02 7.97 -4.07
CA PRO A 77 -7.70 7.48 -3.69
C PRO A 77 -6.72 8.62 -3.39
N ILE A 78 -5.94 8.48 -2.32
CA ILE A 78 -4.90 9.45 -1.95
C ILE A 78 -3.91 9.67 -3.12
N GLY A 79 -3.53 8.60 -3.83
CA GLY A 79 -2.64 8.72 -4.99
C GLY A 79 -3.18 9.61 -6.10
N SER A 80 -4.51 9.65 -6.30
CA SER A 80 -5.14 10.54 -7.29
C SER A 80 -5.07 12.00 -6.86
N LEU A 81 -5.33 12.28 -5.58
CA LEU A 81 -5.23 13.64 -5.03
C LEU A 81 -3.79 14.15 -5.03
N MET A 82 -2.84 13.30 -4.62
CA MET A 82 -1.40 13.61 -4.66
C MET A 82 -0.93 13.90 -6.08
N ALA A 83 -1.31 13.08 -7.04
CA ALA A 83 -0.95 13.28 -8.45
C ALA A 83 -1.52 14.59 -9.02
N SER A 84 -2.78 14.91 -8.68
CA SER A 84 -3.39 16.19 -9.05
C SER A 84 -2.64 17.38 -8.44
N ASN A 85 -2.26 17.30 -7.16
CA ASN A 85 -1.53 18.35 -6.44
C ASN A 85 -0.10 18.54 -6.97
N LEU A 86 0.54 17.46 -7.43
CA LEU A 86 1.91 17.48 -7.96
C LEU A 86 1.96 17.68 -9.48
N HIS A 87 0.81 17.74 -10.16
CA HIS A 87 0.70 17.85 -11.61
C HIS A 87 1.41 16.74 -12.39
N VAL A 88 1.31 15.50 -11.91
CA VAL A 88 1.91 14.30 -12.52
C VAL A 88 0.89 13.19 -12.73
N HIS A 89 1.26 12.11 -13.42
CA HIS A 89 0.40 10.95 -13.56
C HIS A 89 0.24 10.21 -12.20
N PRO A 90 -0.92 9.58 -11.90
CA PRO A 90 -1.13 8.82 -10.66
C PRO A 90 -0.13 7.71 -10.35
N SER A 91 0.67 7.25 -11.31
CA SER A 91 1.74 6.27 -11.07
C SER A 91 3.08 6.90 -10.67
N GLU A 92 3.21 8.22 -10.79
CA GLU A 92 4.47 8.96 -10.67
C GLU A 92 4.54 9.80 -9.41
N TRP A 93 3.44 9.95 -8.67
CA TRP A 93 3.38 10.85 -7.52
C TRP A 93 4.41 10.49 -6.43
N HIS A 94 4.71 9.20 -6.21
CA HIS A 94 5.78 8.76 -5.30
C HIS A 94 7.15 9.33 -5.71
N GLN A 95 7.48 9.25 -7.00
CA GLN A 95 8.73 9.76 -7.55
C GLN A 95 8.77 11.28 -7.52
N ALA A 96 7.68 11.96 -7.87
CA ALA A 96 7.59 13.41 -7.79
C ALA A 96 7.75 13.93 -6.36
N MET A 97 7.21 13.20 -5.37
CA MET A 97 7.27 13.59 -3.95
C MET A 97 8.62 13.28 -3.29
N THR A 98 9.23 12.13 -3.61
CA THR A 98 10.38 11.59 -2.85
C THR A 98 11.65 11.36 -3.66
N GLY A 99 11.56 11.44 -4.99
CA GLY A 99 12.63 11.02 -5.91
C GLY A 99 12.71 9.50 -6.13
N VAL A 100 11.95 8.69 -5.40
CA VAL A 100 11.94 7.22 -5.51
C VAL A 100 10.64 6.76 -6.15
N SER A 101 10.73 5.91 -7.18
CA SER A 101 9.55 5.41 -7.87
C SER A 101 8.80 4.34 -7.06
N ARG A 102 7.48 4.24 -7.26
CA ARG A 102 6.66 3.15 -6.67
C ARG A 102 7.24 1.77 -6.99
N ARG A 103 7.77 1.60 -8.21
CA ARG A 103 8.41 0.36 -8.65
C ARG A 103 9.61 0.00 -7.78
N GLU A 104 10.50 0.95 -7.49
CA GLU A 104 11.67 0.72 -6.64
C GLU A 104 11.28 0.43 -5.20
N MET A 105 10.30 1.17 -4.66
CA MET A 105 9.77 0.95 -3.31
C MET A 105 9.24 -0.49 -3.14
N ILE A 106 8.40 -0.95 -4.08
CA ILE A 106 7.85 -2.32 -4.07
C ILE A 106 8.98 -3.34 -4.21
N LEU A 107 9.94 -3.11 -5.11
CA LEU A 107 11.05 -4.04 -5.34
C LEU A 107 11.88 -4.23 -4.06
N LEU A 108 12.19 -3.16 -3.33
CA LEU A 108 12.97 -3.24 -2.09
C LEU A 108 12.22 -3.99 -0.99
N ALA A 109 10.94 -3.69 -0.79
CA ALA A 109 10.12 -4.40 0.19
C ALA A 109 9.93 -5.89 -0.18
N ALA A 110 9.72 -6.20 -1.46
CA ALA A 110 9.62 -7.57 -1.94
C ALA A 110 10.93 -8.36 -1.75
N ARG A 111 12.10 -7.73 -1.97
CA ARG A 111 13.40 -8.37 -1.70
C ARG A 111 13.57 -8.73 -0.22
N SER A 112 13.14 -7.86 0.68
CA SER A 112 13.12 -8.15 2.12
C SER A 112 12.17 -9.30 2.43
N LEU A 113 10.94 -9.27 1.89
CA LEU A 113 9.93 -10.31 2.08
C LEU A 113 10.41 -11.69 1.61
N VAL A 114 11.09 -11.77 0.46
CA VAL A 114 11.65 -13.03 -0.05
C VAL A 114 12.69 -13.62 0.91
N ASN A 115 13.55 -12.79 1.51
CA ASN A 115 14.51 -13.28 2.50
C ASN A 115 13.84 -13.73 3.80
N ILE A 116 12.82 -13.00 4.26
CA ILE A 116 12.00 -13.42 5.41
C ILE A 116 11.36 -14.78 5.11
N TYR A 117 10.74 -14.93 3.94
CA TYR A 117 10.14 -16.19 3.51
C TYR A 117 11.14 -17.35 3.51
N LYS A 118 12.32 -17.19 2.92
CA LYS A 118 13.37 -18.21 2.93
C LYS A 118 13.78 -18.62 4.35
N ASN A 119 13.92 -17.65 5.25
CA ASN A 119 14.28 -17.93 6.65
C ASN A 119 13.17 -18.65 7.42
N SER A 120 11.90 -18.46 7.04
CA SER A 120 10.76 -19.20 7.60
C SER A 120 10.64 -20.64 7.10
N LEU A 121 11.42 -21.02 6.07
CA LEU A 121 11.46 -22.40 5.54
C LEU A 121 12.58 -23.26 6.14
N LEU A 122 13.49 -22.65 6.91
CA LEU A 122 14.57 -23.33 7.62
C LEU A 122 14.06 -23.91 8.93
#